data_AF-A0A7W1KNN7-F1
#
_entry.id   AF-A0A7W1KNN7-F1
#
_cell.length_a   1.000
_cell.length_b   1.000
_cell.length_c   1.000
_cell.angle_alpha   90.00
_cell.angle_beta   90.00
_cell.angle_gamma   90.00
#
_symmetry.space_group_name_H-M   'P 1'
#
loop_
_entity.id
_entity.type
_entity.pdbx_description
1 polymer ?
#
loop_
_entity_poly.entity_id
_entity_poly.type
_entity_poly.pdbx_seq_one_letter_code
_entity_poly.pdbx_strand_id
1 'polypeptide(L)'
;MRHLAFTVIGVMLTALLGCGDKKNNETGGVNDTSINVTTPPAPEAPVEARDFTFDEREGFAQSIRTQLTDLDGQIAQLSAEAKSKGGAVSDRALERIRAARKAADRSLSGIAKATADNWDTVKTNTNRSVENLAEAVEGAMPK
;
A
#
# COMPACT_ATOMS: atom_id res chain seq x y z
N MET A 1 -10.81 -24.99 44.16
CA MET A 1 -11.03 -23.70 44.85
C MET A 1 -10.04 -22.71 44.24
N ARG A 2 -10.40 -21.68 43.47
CA ARG A 2 -11.53 -20.75 43.51
C ARG A 2 -12.10 -20.52 42.11
N HIS A 3 -13.42 -20.49 42.03
CA HIS A 3 -14.20 -20.02 40.88
C HIS A 3 -14.54 -18.53 41.08
N LEU A 4 -14.48 -17.74 40.02
CA LEU A 4 -15.25 -16.50 39.80
C LEU A 4 -15.49 -16.45 38.26
N ALA A 5 -16.64 -16.76 37.65
CA ALA A 5 -18.04 -16.34 37.84
C ALA A 5 -18.38 -15.00 37.15
N PHE A 6 -19.04 -15.12 35.97
CA PHE A 6 -20.01 -14.22 35.31
C PHE A 6 -19.51 -12.83 34.81
N THR A 7 -19.92 -12.29 33.64
CA THR A 7 -21.31 -12.09 33.22
C THR A 7 -21.40 -11.75 31.72
N VAL A 8 -22.48 -12.23 31.09
CA VAL A 8 -22.96 -12.02 29.71
C VAL A 8 -23.63 -10.65 29.57
N ILE A 9 -23.39 -9.91 28.48
CA ILE A 9 -24.40 -9.02 27.86
C ILE A 9 -24.24 -9.09 26.33
N GLY A 10 -25.28 -9.61 25.67
CA GLY A 10 -25.47 -9.51 24.23
C GLY A 10 -26.25 -8.26 23.85
N VAL A 11 -26.03 -7.77 22.63
CA VAL A 11 -26.85 -6.77 21.92
C VAL A 11 -26.85 -7.22 20.45
N MET A 12 -27.83 -8.01 20.03
CA MET A 12 -29.14 -7.65 19.46
C MET A 12 -29.04 -6.97 18.08
N LEU A 13 -29.52 -7.72 17.07
CA LEU A 13 -29.75 -7.30 15.68
C LEU A 13 -30.73 -6.12 15.59
N THR A 14 -30.45 -5.21 14.66
CA THR A 14 -31.48 -4.45 13.93
C THR A 14 -31.27 -4.62 12.43
N ALA A 15 -32.00 -5.56 11.84
CA ALA A 15 -32.46 -5.43 10.47
C ALA A 15 -33.80 -4.68 10.53
N LEU A 16 -34.02 -3.71 9.63
CA LEU A 16 -35.25 -3.54 8.85
C LEU A 16 -35.20 -2.26 7.97
N LEU A 17 -35.51 -2.51 6.69
CA LEU A 17 -36.23 -1.66 5.73
C LEU A 17 -35.47 -0.59 4.93
N GLY A 18 -35.14 -1.00 3.70
CA GLY A 18 -34.98 -0.13 2.53
C GLY A 18 -35.33 -0.89 1.25
N CYS A 19 -36.58 -1.33 1.11
CA CYS A 19 -37.13 -1.78 -0.17
C CYS A 19 -37.17 -0.60 -1.16
N GLY A 20 -36.69 -0.83 -2.38
CA GLY A 20 -36.84 0.08 -3.51
C GLY A 20 -36.93 -0.72 -4.80
N ASP A 21 -38.04 -1.42 -5.01
CA ASP A 21 -38.41 -1.96 -6.32
C ASP A 21 -38.83 -0.80 -7.24
N LYS A 22 -38.10 -0.60 -8.34
CA LYS A 22 -38.61 0.10 -9.50
C LYS A 22 -38.15 -0.58 -10.78
N LYS A 23 -39.03 -1.39 -11.33
CA LYS A 23 -38.96 -1.96 -12.67
C LYS A 23 -39.49 -0.91 -13.65
N ASN A 24 -38.72 -0.55 -14.67
CA ASN A 24 -39.11 -0.52 -16.10
C ASN A 24 -38.05 0.16 -16.99
N ASN A 25 -37.64 -0.63 -17.98
CA ASN A 25 -37.13 -0.35 -19.33
C ASN A 25 -37.25 1.09 -19.87
N GLU A 26 -36.15 1.65 -20.39
CA GLU A 26 -35.98 2.02 -21.82
C GLU A 26 -34.59 2.64 -22.10
N THR A 27 -33.84 1.94 -22.95
CA THR A 27 -32.94 2.42 -24.02
C THR A 27 -32.35 3.83 -23.94
N GLY A 28 -31.03 3.90 -23.82
CA GLY A 28 -30.21 5.04 -24.19
C GLY A 28 -28.74 4.66 -24.12
N GLY A 29 -28.15 4.37 -25.28
CA GLY A 29 -26.77 3.90 -25.38
C GLY A 29 -25.79 4.87 -24.71
N VAL A 30 -25.01 4.33 -23.79
CA VAL A 30 -23.67 4.81 -23.53
C VAL A 30 -22.80 3.58 -23.43
N ASN A 31 -21.72 3.65 -24.19
CA ASN A 31 -20.68 2.66 -24.29
C ASN A 31 -19.99 2.61 -22.93
N ASP A 32 -20.58 1.88 -21.97
CA ASP A 32 -19.94 1.54 -20.71
C ASP A 32 -18.83 0.55 -21.05
N THR A 33 -17.72 1.10 -21.56
CA THR A 33 -16.39 0.60 -21.28
C THR A 33 -16.36 0.50 -19.76
N SER A 34 -16.76 -0.67 -19.26
CA SER A 34 -16.40 -1.13 -17.95
C SER A 34 -14.89 -1.11 -17.97
N ILE A 35 -14.32 0.03 -17.57
CA ILE A 35 -13.02 0.07 -16.97
C ILE A 35 -13.24 -0.80 -15.75
N ASN A 36 -13.00 -2.09 -15.95
CA ASN A 36 -12.61 -3.00 -14.91
C ASN A 36 -11.39 -2.32 -14.31
N VAL A 37 -11.62 -1.43 -13.34
CA VAL A 37 -10.63 -1.01 -12.39
C VAL A 37 -10.38 -2.28 -11.62
N THR A 38 -9.59 -3.17 -12.23
CA THR A 38 -8.84 -4.17 -11.53
C THR A 38 -7.98 -3.34 -10.61
N THR A 39 -8.52 -3.04 -9.42
CA THR A 39 -7.72 -2.68 -8.26
C THR A 39 -6.55 -3.64 -8.34
N PRO A 40 -5.32 -3.15 -8.62
CA PRO A 40 -4.17 -4.03 -8.59
C PRO A 40 -4.28 -4.78 -7.27
N PRO A 41 -4.17 -6.12 -7.25
CA PRO A 41 -4.23 -6.87 -6.00
C PRO A 41 -3.35 -6.10 -5.01
N ALA A 42 -3.94 -5.68 -3.89
CA ALA A 42 -3.21 -4.98 -2.85
C ALA A 42 -1.89 -5.73 -2.69
N PRO A 43 -0.73 -5.05 -2.82
CA PRO A 43 0.56 -5.72 -2.86
C PRO A 43 0.55 -6.74 -1.73
N GLU A 44 0.83 -8.00 -2.07
CA GLU A 44 0.98 -9.05 -1.08
C GLU A 44 1.76 -8.45 0.09
N ALA A 45 1.23 -8.64 1.31
CA ALA A 45 1.76 -8.04 2.52
C ALA A 45 3.29 -8.04 2.46
N PRO A 46 3.96 -6.94 2.88
CA PRO A 46 5.38 -6.77 2.66
C PRO A 46 6.12 -8.03 3.09
N VAL A 47 7.35 -8.21 2.63
CA VAL A 47 8.28 -9.25 3.10
C VAL A 47 8.66 -9.03 4.59
N GLU A 48 7.75 -8.48 5.39
CA GLU A 48 7.62 -8.53 6.82
C GLU A 48 7.82 -9.98 7.30
N ALA A 49 8.75 -10.11 8.24
CA ALA A 49 9.08 -11.27 9.05
C ALA A 49 10.21 -12.20 8.58
N ARG A 50 10.90 -11.98 7.45
CA ARG A 50 12.20 -12.65 7.26
C ARG A 50 13.31 -11.79 7.86
N ASP A 51 13.85 -12.22 8.99
CA ASP A 51 15.04 -11.60 9.55
C ASP A 51 16.26 -12.03 8.74
N PHE A 52 16.65 -11.19 7.77
CA PHE A 52 17.82 -11.44 6.95
C PHE A 52 19.10 -11.26 7.78
N THR A 53 19.99 -12.23 7.71
CA THR A 53 21.36 -12.10 8.24
C THR A 53 22.25 -11.29 7.29
N PHE A 54 23.42 -10.85 7.76
CA PHE A 54 24.37 -10.10 6.93
C PHE A 54 24.82 -10.89 5.68
N ASP A 55 24.90 -12.21 5.81
CA ASP A 55 25.26 -13.11 4.71
C ASP A 55 24.15 -13.17 3.64
N GLU A 56 22.91 -12.89 4.01
CA GLU A 56 21.75 -12.86 3.10
C GLU A 56 21.44 -11.45 2.56
N ARG A 57 22.33 -10.48 2.75
CA ARG A 57 22.08 -9.07 2.37
C ARG A 57 21.69 -8.86 0.91
N GLU A 58 22.20 -9.67 -0.01
CA GLU A 58 21.84 -9.61 -1.42
C GLU A 58 20.39 -10.07 -1.65
N GLY A 59 19.95 -11.09 -0.90
CA GLY A 59 18.56 -11.54 -0.89
C GLY A 59 17.63 -10.46 -0.33
N PHE A 60 18.05 -9.77 0.73
CA PHE A 60 17.34 -8.60 1.24
C PHE A 60 17.29 -7.46 0.23
N ALA A 61 18.41 -7.12 -0.41
CA ALA A 61 18.43 -6.10 -1.47
C ALA A 61 17.48 -6.44 -2.62
N GLN A 62 17.41 -7.71 -3.00
CA GLN A 62 16.49 -8.16 -4.03
C GLN A 62 15.03 -8.05 -3.60
N SER A 63 14.68 -8.40 -2.36
CA SER A 63 13.31 -8.24 -1.86
C SER A 63 12.89 -6.77 -1.81
N ILE A 64 13.80 -5.86 -1.45
CA ILE A 64 13.57 -4.42 -1.49
C ILE A 64 13.37 -3.93 -2.93
N ARG A 65 14.16 -4.41 -3.90
CA ARG A 65 13.99 -4.05 -5.32
C ARG A 65 12.63 -4.49 -5.87
N THR A 66 12.16 -5.68 -5.49
CA THR A 66 10.81 -6.15 -5.88
C THR A 66 9.74 -5.20 -5.33
N GLN A 67 9.76 -4.90 -4.03
CA GLN A 67 8.81 -3.98 -3.41
C GLN A 67 8.84 -2.58 -4.05
N LEU A 68 10.03 -2.06 -4.35
CA LEU A 68 10.17 -0.77 -5.03
C LEU A 68 9.62 -0.79 -6.46
N THR A 69 9.73 -1.91 -7.16
CA THR A 69 9.17 -2.07 -8.50
C THR A 69 7.64 -2.03 -8.48
N ASP A 70 7.02 -2.68 -7.50
CA ASP A 70 5.56 -2.67 -7.32
C ASP A 70 5.06 -1.27 -6.97
N LEU A 71 5.77 -0.57 -6.08
CA LEU A 71 5.48 0.82 -5.73
C LEU A 71 5.68 1.75 -6.92
N ASP A 72 6.71 1.55 -7.74
CA ASP A 72 6.95 2.33 -8.96
C ASP A 72 5.78 2.18 -9.96
N GLY A 73 5.17 1.00 -10.05
CA GLY A 73 3.93 0.78 -10.81
C GLY A 73 2.76 1.63 -10.30
N GLN A 74 2.55 1.66 -8.99
CA GLN A 74 1.48 2.48 -8.37
C GLN A 74 1.74 3.98 -8.55
N ILE A 75 2.99 4.43 -8.43
CA ILE A 75 3.39 5.83 -8.65
C ILE A 75 3.11 6.25 -10.10
N ALA A 76 3.36 5.37 -11.07
CA ALA A 76 3.06 5.61 -12.47
C ALA A 76 1.55 5.78 -12.70
N GLN A 77 0.73 4.94 -12.08
CA GLN A 77 -0.73 5.06 -12.13
C GLN A 77 -1.20 6.40 -11.53
N LEU A 78 -0.75 6.74 -10.32
CA LEU A 78 -1.09 8.02 -9.68
C LEU A 78 -0.69 9.23 -10.55
N SER A 79 0.49 9.17 -11.17
CA SER A 79 0.97 10.22 -12.06
C SER A 79 0.12 10.35 -13.34
N ALA A 80 -0.40 9.24 -13.86
CA ALA A 80 -1.32 9.24 -15.00
C ALA A 80 -2.69 9.82 -14.61
N GLU A 81 -3.21 9.43 -13.44
CA GLU A 81 -4.49 9.94 -12.90
C GLU A 81 -4.44 11.44 -12.58
N ALA A 82 -3.32 11.93 -12.05
CA ALA A 82 -3.10 13.36 -11.84
C ALA A 82 -3.28 14.17 -13.12
N LYS A 83 -2.79 13.64 -14.26
CA LYS A 83 -2.85 14.27 -15.58
C LYS A 83 -4.23 14.15 -16.23
N SER A 84 -4.87 12.99 -16.13
CA SER A 84 -6.12 12.71 -16.84
C SER A 84 -7.37 13.22 -16.10
N LYS A 85 -7.36 13.19 -14.76
CA LYS A 85 -8.50 13.57 -13.91
C LYS A 85 -8.38 14.97 -13.33
N GLY A 86 -7.40 15.78 -13.78
CA GLY A 86 -7.32 17.21 -13.47
C GLY A 86 -7.21 17.56 -11.99
N GLY A 87 -6.34 16.85 -11.25
CA GLY A 87 -6.08 17.15 -9.82
C GLY A 87 -6.57 16.11 -8.81
N ALA A 88 -6.97 14.92 -9.26
CA ALA A 88 -7.27 13.79 -8.37
C ALA A 88 -6.11 13.43 -7.42
N VAL A 89 -4.87 13.75 -7.82
CA VAL A 89 -3.68 13.67 -6.98
C VAL A 89 -3.04 15.06 -6.94
N SER A 90 -2.79 15.57 -5.74
CA SER A 90 -2.16 16.89 -5.57
C SER A 90 -0.67 16.88 -5.94
N ASP A 91 -0.15 17.99 -6.47
CA ASP A 91 1.29 18.14 -6.75
C ASP A 91 2.15 17.92 -5.50
N ARG A 92 1.65 18.34 -4.33
CA ARG A 92 2.30 18.12 -3.04
C ARG A 92 2.42 16.64 -2.70
N ALA A 93 1.40 15.84 -3.02
CA ALA A 93 1.45 14.39 -2.81
C ALA A 93 2.48 13.75 -3.74
N LEU A 94 2.54 14.15 -5.02
CA LEU A 94 3.54 13.69 -5.96
C LEU A 94 4.98 14.09 -5.54
N GLU A 95 5.17 15.27 -4.97
CA GLU A 95 6.45 15.70 -4.42
C GLU A 95 6.89 14.83 -3.24
N ARG A 96 5.98 14.56 -2.29
CA ARG A 96 6.25 13.64 -1.17
C ARG A 96 6.65 12.25 -1.64
N ILE A 97 5.92 11.70 -2.61
CA ILE A 97 6.24 10.40 -3.23
C ILE A 97 7.65 10.42 -3.82
N ARG A 98 8.01 11.44 -4.62
CA ARG A 98 9.35 11.55 -5.22
C ARG A 98 10.44 11.63 -4.15
N ALA A 99 10.22 12.41 -3.10
CA ALA A 99 11.17 12.53 -2.00
C ALA A 99 11.36 11.20 -1.26
N ALA A 100 10.28 10.49 -0.96
CA ALA A 100 10.30 9.17 -0.32
C ALA A 100 10.99 8.13 -1.22
N ARG A 101 10.71 8.12 -2.53
CA ARG A 101 11.34 7.21 -3.48
C ARG A 101 12.85 7.40 -3.57
N LYS A 102 13.30 8.66 -3.56
CA LYS A 102 14.73 8.99 -3.52
C LYS A 102 15.36 8.58 -2.19
N ALA A 103 14.62 8.63 -1.08
CA ALA A 103 15.12 8.16 0.21
C ALA A 103 15.28 6.63 0.23
N ALA A 104 14.28 5.89 -0.26
CA ALA A 104 14.37 4.44 -0.38
C ALA A 104 15.52 3.98 -1.28
N ASP A 105 15.78 4.70 -2.38
CA ASP A 105 16.92 4.42 -3.27
C ASP A 105 18.28 4.59 -2.59
N ARG A 106 18.42 5.64 -1.76
CA ARG A 106 19.63 5.86 -0.96
C ARG A 106 19.81 4.76 0.08
N SER A 107 18.74 4.33 0.73
CA SER A 107 18.79 3.25 1.73
C SER A 107 19.14 1.91 1.09
N LEU A 108 18.55 1.59 -0.07
CA LEU A 108 18.91 0.41 -0.87
C LEU A 108 20.39 0.41 -1.26
N SER A 109 20.93 1.55 -1.68
CA SER A 109 22.36 1.71 -1.97
C SER A 109 23.25 1.53 -0.73
N GLY A 110 22.70 1.76 0.46
CA GLY A 110 23.36 1.54 1.75
C GLY A 110 23.61 0.06 2.05
N ILE A 111 22.76 -0.85 1.54
CA ILE A 111 22.89 -2.31 1.75
C ILE A 111 24.24 -2.82 1.25
N ALA A 112 24.67 -2.38 0.07
CA ALA A 112 25.95 -2.79 -0.53
C ALA A 112 27.18 -2.32 0.27
N LYS A 113 27.00 -1.31 1.14
CA LYS A 113 28.05 -0.73 1.99
C LYS A 113 27.95 -1.19 3.44
N ALA A 114 26.97 -2.03 3.76
CA ALA A 114 26.77 -2.53 5.10
C ALA A 114 27.94 -3.42 5.53
N THR A 115 28.21 -3.43 6.82
CA THR A 115 29.09 -4.37 7.51
C THR A 115 28.24 -5.21 8.47
N ALA A 116 28.80 -6.31 8.99
CA ALA A 116 28.10 -7.11 9.99
C ALA A 116 27.67 -6.25 11.21
N ASP A 117 28.55 -5.35 11.66
CA ASP A 117 28.30 -4.51 12.85
C ASP A 117 27.17 -3.49 12.67
N ASN A 118 26.91 -3.03 11.44
CA ASN A 118 25.87 -2.03 11.16
C ASN A 118 24.63 -2.61 10.45
N TRP A 119 24.62 -3.93 10.23
CA TRP A 119 23.64 -4.59 9.38
C TRP A 119 22.20 -4.34 9.82
N ASP A 120 21.92 -4.52 11.11
CA ASP A 120 20.57 -4.31 11.65
C ASP A 120 20.09 -2.88 11.46
N THR A 121 20.98 -1.90 11.64
CA THR A 121 20.66 -0.48 11.40
C THR A 121 20.34 -0.23 9.92
N VAL A 122 21.11 -0.82 9.00
CA VAL A 122 20.87 -0.68 7.55
C VAL A 122 19.54 -1.35 7.16
N LYS A 123 19.23 -2.55 7.68
CA LYS A 123 17.94 -3.22 7.47
C LYS A 123 16.79 -2.35 7.93
N THR A 124 16.79 -1.92 9.19
CA THR A 124 15.71 -1.10 9.77
C THR A 124 15.51 0.19 8.99
N ASN A 125 16.59 0.90 8.63
CA ASN A 125 16.49 2.15 7.87
C ASN A 125 15.95 1.93 6.46
N THR A 126 16.32 0.82 5.83
CA THR A 126 15.82 0.46 4.49
C THR A 126 14.34 0.13 4.53
N ASN A 127 13.90 -0.74 5.44
CA ASN A 127 12.48 -1.08 5.61
C ASN A 127 11.65 0.17 5.87
N ARG A 128 12.07 1.00 6.84
CA ARG A 128 11.39 2.27 7.14
C ARG A 128 11.31 3.20 5.93
N SER A 129 12.33 3.21 5.06
CA SER A 129 12.32 4.06 3.86
C SER A 129 11.31 3.56 2.82
N VAL A 130 11.16 2.23 2.68
CA VAL A 130 10.16 1.61 1.81
C VAL A 130 8.75 1.79 2.37
N GLU A 131 8.54 1.58 3.67
CA GLU A 131 7.28 1.85 4.38
C GLU A 131 6.84 3.30 4.18
N ASN A 132 7.73 4.27 4.42
CA ASN A 132 7.43 5.69 4.21
C ASN A 132 7.03 5.99 2.75
N LEU A 133 7.61 5.27 1.78
CA LEU A 133 7.20 5.39 0.38
C LEU A 133 5.81 4.81 0.16
N ALA A 134 5.54 3.61 0.68
CA ALA A 134 4.23 2.97 0.59
C ALA A 134 3.14 3.86 1.21
N GLU A 135 3.36 4.41 2.40
CA GLU A 135 2.46 5.36 3.05
C GLU A 135 2.26 6.65 2.23
N ALA A 136 3.31 7.15 1.58
CA ALA A 136 3.21 8.31 0.71
C ALA A 136 2.37 8.04 -0.55
N VAL A 137 2.47 6.82 -1.11
CA VAL A 137 1.68 6.35 -2.26
C VAL A 137 0.23 6.15 -1.85
N GLU A 138 -0.03 5.42 -0.77
CA GLU A 138 -1.37 5.17 -0.24
C GLU A 138 -2.09 6.48 0.11
N GLY A 139 -1.41 7.38 0.82
CA GLY A 139 -1.97 8.68 1.19
C GLY A 139 -2.22 9.62 0.00
N ALA A 140 -1.70 9.29 -1.19
CA ALA A 140 -1.94 10.03 -2.43
C ALA A 140 -3.06 9.44 -3.28
N MET A 141 -3.57 8.24 -2.93
CA MET A 141 -4.67 7.63 -3.66
C MET A 141 -5.95 8.45 -3.49
N PRO A 142 -6.69 8.73 -4.59
CA PRO A 142 -7.98 9.39 -4.50
C PRO A 142 -8.96 8.49 -3.70
N LYS A 143 -9.68 9.09 -2.76
CA LYS A 143 -10.71 8.43 -1.94
C LYS A 143 -12.07 8.39 -2.62
#